data_AF-A0A4U6TBK8-F1
#
_entry.id   AF-A0A4U6TBK8-F1
#
_cell.length_a   1.000
_cell.length_b   1.000
_cell.length_c   1.000
_cell.angle_alpha   90.00
_cell.angle_beta   90.00
_cell.angle_gamma   90.00
#
_symmetry.space_group_name_H-M   'P 1'
#
loop_
_entity.id
_entity.type
_entity.pdbx_description
1 polymer ?
#
loop_
_entity_poly.entity_id
_entity_poly.type
_entity_poly.pdbx_seq_one_letter_code
_entity_poly.pdbx_strand_id
1 'polypeptide(L)'
;MTPAEKVRVNVAMNPPILLVDYSRELTLNGTAVVRVEAPSSTKSQAPIDLVTLINISHSMSWPAASSPTDETPSTSRLDLLKNAMKFVMRQLDDDDRLAVVAFNDQVVKDHTTGILEMSGGGRMAMERKVDGLVAKGDDGTAFKPSLEYAVKLLDDRADKKRVGFIVLISDGVDKQVKWSDESIAPTDPVRAVLRKYPVHTLGLCHAHDPKALHYIAKISYGTYSSIADYGEIMEALAVCLAGFKTAVAVDACVDIRSSSLQITRIDAGGHTLRGPSGGVLIGTLYAGEVKDLVVHFSYRTGSWPRGYYTTLNGITAGVTYKDVPGGTGRPSTSITDTCSASLPVHAADSQTPPANPCPPHPVALQQMVRSKVADLLTGVLKEFQVLKEEAGGAVHGKGGDDPVLQAVAASSLQRKWEEFKKSDESWKEAPRNFLDLGGVDRDVDSMVGVLKQGSGVGCVYSWLSSSQMQRATAATGLPAAGRFRTPAMAAMVREAHRQMAEEASAQDAGTSVVVGKRAVELLDGINKRFELWCKLDHDLPSSGQEEGDLAAGGMREDINRARQHHIYLAADHAIKQWRSFLESMEKTHGHGTDK
;
A
#
# COMPACT_ATOMS: atom_id res chain seq x y z
N MET A 1 24.26 18.98 23.38
CA MET A 1 23.18 18.80 22.40
C MET A 1 23.80 18.47 21.06
N THR A 2 23.58 17.27 20.52
CA THR A 2 23.92 16.96 19.12
C THR A 2 22.99 17.78 18.20
N PRO A 3 23.50 18.37 17.10
CA PRO A 3 22.67 19.15 16.17
C PRO A 3 21.44 18.35 15.72
N ALA A 4 20.32 19.03 15.43
CA ALA A 4 19.20 18.39 14.75
C ALA A 4 19.67 17.96 13.35
N GLU A 5 19.49 16.69 13.00
CA GLU A 5 19.78 16.21 11.65
C GLU A 5 18.83 16.90 10.66
N LYS A 6 19.39 17.47 9.60
CA LYS A 6 18.66 18.19 8.55
C LYS A 6 18.56 17.33 7.29
N VAL A 7 17.68 17.69 6.35
CA VAL A 7 17.71 17.12 5.01
C VAL A 7 19.03 17.52 4.36
N ARG A 8 19.75 16.55 3.79
CA ARG A 8 21.04 16.76 3.13
C ARG A 8 20.90 16.53 1.63
N VAL A 9 21.73 17.23 0.86
CA VAL A 9 21.91 16.95 -0.56
C VAL A 9 23.37 16.56 -0.83
N ASN A 10 23.59 15.53 -1.62
CA ASN A 10 24.91 15.05 -2.02
C ASN A 10 24.96 14.91 -3.54
N VAL A 11 26.10 15.22 -4.14
CA VAL A 11 26.33 15.06 -5.58
C VAL A 11 27.50 14.12 -5.79
N ALA A 12 27.30 13.09 -6.61
CA ALA A 12 28.36 12.16 -6.99
C ALA A 12 28.41 11.98 -8.51
N MET A 13 29.62 11.85 -9.04
CA MET A 13 29.91 11.75 -10.47
C MET A 13 30.97 10.67 -10.70
N ASN A 14 30.94 10.05 -11.88
CA ASN A 14 31.95 9.10 -12.32
C ASN A 14 32.30 9.39 -13.80
N PRO A 15 33.58 9.31 -14.21
CA PRO A 15 34.78 9.09 -13.41
C PRO A 15 35.10 10.23 -12.43
N PRO A 16 35.85 9.98 -11.34
CA PRO A 16 36.28 11.04 -10.41
C PRO A 16 37.31 12.00 -11.01
N ILE A 17 37.95 11.60 -12.12
CA ILE A 17 38.81 12.44 -12.95
C ILE A 17 38.53 12.14 -14.42
N LEU A 18 38.41 13.18 -15.24
CA LEU A 18 38.21 13.05 -16.68
C LEU A 18 39.57 13.12 -17.38
N LEU A 19 39.98 12.00 -17.98
CA LEU A 19 41.16 11.95 -18.84
C LEU A 19 40.74 12.33 -20.27
N VAL A 20 41.40 13.33 -20.83
CA VAL A 20 41.08 13.90 -22.15
C VAL A 20 42.32 13.94 -23.03
N ASP A 21 42.13 13.72 -24.33
CA ASP A 21 43.21 13.83 -25.31
C ASP A 21 43.53 15.30 -25.57
N TYR A 22 44.78 15.70 -25.39
CA TYR A 22 45.24 17.08 -25.62
C TYR A 22 45.16 17.51 -27.09
N SER A 23 45.13 16.55 -28.02
CA SER A 23 45.21 16.79 -29.46
C SER A 23 43.84 16.97 -30.14
N ARG A 24 42.72 16.75 -29.43
CA ARG A 24 41.37 16.75 -30.01
C ARG A 24 40.34 17.40 -29.09
N GLU A 25 39.49 18.24 -29.67
CA GLU A 25 38.26 18.65 -29.02
C GLU A 25 37.21 17.54 -29.14
N LEU A 26 36.66 17.12 -28.00
CA LEU A 26 35.67 16.05 -27.92
C LEU A 26 34.46 16.54 -27.12
N THR A 27 33.27 16.09 -27.51
CA THR A 27 32.08 16.24 -26.67
C THR A 27 31.86 14.96 -25.89
N LEU A 28 32.01 15.05 -24.57
CA LEU A 28 31.90 13.93 -23.64
C LEU A 28 30.55 14.00 -22.94
N ASN A 29 29.84 12.88 -22.92
CA ASN A 29 28.57 12.74 -22.22
C ASN A 29 28.81 11.99 -20.92
N GLY A 30 28.13 12.39 -19.85
CA GLY A 30 28.27 11.75 -18.55
C GLY A 30 27.00 11.85 -17.72
N THR A 31 27.03 11.18 -16.57
CA THR A 31 25.93 11.21 -15.62
C THR A 31 26.43 11.56 -14.22
N ALA A 32 25.62 12.31 -13.49
CA ALA A 32 25.77 12.57 -12.07
C ALA A 32 24.53 12.03 -11.34
N VAL A 33 24.69 11.71 -10.06
CA VAL A 33 23.57 11.46 -9.16
C VAL A 33 23.50 12.59 -8.14
N VAL A 34 22.31 13.17 -8.01
CA VAL A 34 21.96 14.10 -6.93
C VAL A 34 21.11 13.32 -5.94
N ARG A 35 21.65 13.06 -4.76
CA ARG A 35 21.00 12.32 -3.69
C ARG A 35 20.49 13.27 -2.62
N VAL A 36 19.19 13.22 -2.34
CA VAL A 36 18.55 13.93 -1.23
C VAL A 36 18.24 12.94 -0.13
N GLU A 37 18.75 13.18 1.09
CA GLU A 37 18.57 12.30 2.24
C GLU A 37 17.82 13.03 3.34
N ALA A 38 16.69 12.46 3.76
CA ALA A 38 16.04 12.85 4.99
C ALA A 38 16.86 12.35 6.20
N PRO A 39 16.80 13.05 7.36
CA PRO A 39 17.38 12.56 8.60
C PRO A 39 16.80 11.19 8.95
N SER A 40 17.60 10.34 9.60
CA SER A 40 17.25 8.93 9.85
C SER A 40 16.12 8.74 10.87
N SER A 41 15.87 9.74 11.71
CA SER A 41 14.82 9.73 12.73
C SER A 41 14.33 11.14 13.05
N THR A 42 13.12 11.25 13.60
CA THR A 42 12.58 12.48 14.20
C THR A 42 12.81 12.48 15.70
N LYS A 43 13.26 13.61 16.28
CA LYS A 43 13.42 13.76 17.74
C LYS A 43 12.09 13.92 18.47
N SER A 44 11.08 14.42 17.78
CA SER A 44 9.72 14.66 18.26
C SER A 44 8.79 14.57 17.05
N GLN A 45 7.73 13.78 17.16
CA GLN A 45 6.74 13.65 16.08
C GLN A 45 5.86 14.90 16.07
N ALA A 46 5.71 15.51 14.90
CA ALA A 46 4.79 16.62 14.73
C ALA A 46 3.37 16.08 14.56
N PRO A 47 2.36 16.69 15.21
CA PRO A 47 0.98 16.29 15.01
C PRO A 47 0.54 16.40 13.55
N ILE A 48 -0.20 15.41 13.07
CA ILE A 48 -0.69 15.34 11.69
C ILE A 48 -2.21 15.50 11.63
N ASP A 49 -2.69 15.93 10.46
CA ASP A 49 -4.11 15.84 10.12
C ASP A 49 -4.29 14.83 8.99
N LEU A 50 -4.99 13.74 9.27
CA LEU A 50 -5.27 12.67 8.34
C LEU A 50 -6.72 12.73 7.90
N VAL A 51 -6.97 12.65 6.58
CA VAL A 51 -8.32 12.45 6.02
C VAL A 51 -8.35 11.13 5.27
N THR A 52 -9.19 10.19 5.71
CA THR A 52 -9.39 8.92 5.02
C THR A 52 -10.68 8.96 4.21
N LEU A 53 -10.56 8.88 2.89
CA LEU A 53 -11.66 8.68 1.96
C LEU A 53 -11.93 7.17 1.84
N ILE A 54 -13.11 6.73 2.25
CA ILE A 54 -13.51 5.31 2.26
C ILE A 54 -14.63 5.10 1.25
N ASN A 55 -14.36 4.30 0.21
CA ASN A 55 -15.43 3.83 -0.65
C ASN A 55 -16.37 2.93 0.16
N ILE A 56 -17.66 3.20 0.09
CA ILE A 56 -18.72 2.41 0.71
C ILE A 56 -19.76 1.96 -0.33
N SER A 57 -19.39 1.84 -1.61
CA SER A 57 -20.24 1.25 -2.64
C SER A 57 -20.68 -0.18 -2.25
N HIS A 58 -21.76 -0.67 -2.87
CA HIS A 58 -22.33 -1.99 -2.56
C HIS A 58 -21.30 -3.13 -2.63
N SER A 59 -20.31 -3.04 -3.52
CA SER A 59 -19.18 -4.00 -3.63
C SER A 59 -18.40 -4.21 -2.33
N MET A 60 -18.38 -3.23 -1.43
CA MET A 60 -17.71 -3.30 -0.13
C MET A 60 -18.44 -4.19 0.89
N SER A 61 -19.70 -4.56 0.61
CA SER A 61 -20.44 -5.56 1.41
C SER A 61 -20.03 -6.99 1.07
N TRP A 62 -19.32 -7.21 -0.05
CA TRP A 62 -18.96 -8.55 -0.49
C TRP A 62 -17.95 -9.19 0.47
N PRO A 63 -17.89 -10.53 0.49
CA PRO A 63 -16.86 -11.25 1.22
C PRO A 63 -15.45 -10.82 0.79
N ALA A 64 -14.55 -10.76 1.76
CA ALA A 64 -13.13 -10.48 1.50
C ALA A 64 -12.37 -11.65 0.88
N ALA A 65 -12.83 -12.89 1.11
CA ALA A 65 -12.25 -14.10 0.54
C ALA A 65 -13.26 -14.82 -0.39
N SER A 66 -12.76 -15.38 -1.49
CA SER A 66 -13.50 -16.29 -2.36
C SER A 66 -13.30 -17.74 -1.91
N SER A 67 -13.77 -18.09 -0.71
CA SER A 67 -13.82 -19.50 -0.27
C SER A 67 -15.28 -19.93 -0.06
N PRO A 68 -15.77 -20.91 -0.84
CA PRO A 68 -17.10 -21.48 -0.67
C PRO A 68 -17.01 -22.66 0.31
N THR A 69 -17.09 -22.40 1.61
CA THR A 69 -17.47 -23.43 2.59
C THR A 69 -18.37 -22.78 3.62
N ASP A 70 -19.62 -23.25 3.64
CA ASP A 70 -20.72 -22.81 4.49
C ASP A 70 -20.37 -22.67 5.98
N GLU A 71 -21.14 -21.82 6.66
CA GLU A 71 -21.34 -21.68 8.13
C GLU A 71 -20.53 -20.61 8.90
N THR A 72 -19.58 -19.87 8.31
CA THR A 72 -19.05 -18.64 8.96
C THR A 72 -19.58 -17.38 8.29
N PRO A 73 -20.02 -16.35 9.03
CA PRO A 73 -20.35 -15.06 8.42
C PRO A 73 -19.06 -14.51 7.81
N SER A 74 -18.94 -14.62 6.50
CA SER A 74 -17.78 -14.14 5.76
C SER A 74 -17.60 -12.66 6.07
N THR A 75 -16.47 -12.30 6.69
CA THR A 75 -16.17 -10.91 7.02
C THR A 75 -16.20 -10.07 5.74
N SER A 76 -16.98 -8.99 5.74
CA SER A 76 -17.07 -8.14 4.55
C SER A 76 -15.78 -7.35 4.37
N ARG A 77 -15.54 -6.90 3.14
CA ARG A 77 -14.40 -6.02 2.82
C ARG A 77 -14.43 -4.75 3.67
N LEU A 78 -15.62 -4.19 3.89
CA LEU A 78 -15.81 -3.02 4.75
C LEU A 78 -15.49 -3.34 6.22
N ASP A 79 -15.80 -4.53 6.72
CA ASP A 79 -15.49 -4.90 8.11
C ASP A 79 -13.98 -5.03 8.35
N LEU A 80 -13.24 -5.60 7.40
CA LEU A 80 -11.77 -5.61 7.47
C LEU A 80 -11.19 -4.20 7.43
N LEU A 81 -11.77 -3.32 6.61
CA LEU A 81 -11.37 -1.92 6.57
C LEU A 81 -11.70 -1.19 7.89
N LYS A 82 -12.85 -1.46 8.52
CA LYS A 82 -13.19 -0.92 9.84
C LYS A 82 -12.15 -1.34 10.89
N ASN A 83 -11.76 -2.61 10.91
CA ASN A 83 -10.73 -3.11 11.82
C ASN A 83 -9.38 -2.43 11.57
N ALA A 84 -8.99 -2.28 10.31
CA ALA A 84 -7.77 -1.57 9.95
C ALA A 84 -7.82 -0.06 10.30
N MET A 85 -8.99 0.57 10.22
CA MET A 85 -9.18 1.95 10.69
C MET A 85 -9.10 2.07 12.21
N LYS A 86 -9.57 1.07 12.98
CA LYS A 86 -9.38 1.01 14.43
C LYS A 86 -7.89 0.89 14.79
N PHE A 87 -7.12 0.12 14.01
CA PHE A 87 -5.66 0.12 14.13
C PHE A 87 -5.08 1.53 13.92
N VAL A 88 -5.46 2.23 12.84
CA VAL A 88 -5.00 3.61 12.58
C VAL A 88 -5.30 4.52 13.76
N MET A 89 -6.53 4.47 14.29
CA MET A 89 -6.91 5.25 15.46
C MET A 89 -5.98 4.96 16.63
N ARG A 90 -5.75 3.69 17.00
CA ARG A 90 -4.86 3.30 18.10
C ARG A 90 -3.42 3.82 17.95
N GLN A 91 -2.94 3.99 16.71
CA GLN A 91 -1.58 4.45 16.42
C GLN A 91 -1.45 5.98 16.30
N LEU A 92 -2.55 6.72 16.23
CA LEU A 92 -2.56 8.18 16.27
C LEU A 92 -2.43 8.68 17.71
N ASP A 93 -1.61 9.71 17.90
CA ASP A 93 -1.41 10.37 19.18
C ASP A 93 -2.58 11.30 19.51
N ASP A 94 -2.70 11.72 20.76
CA ASP A 94 -3.83 12.56 21.20
C ASP A 94 -3.87 13.94 20.50
N ASP A 95 -2.72 14.45 20.06
CA ASP A 95 -2.61 15.72 19.33
C ASP A 95 -2.87 15.58 17.81
N ASP A 96 -2.88 14.35 17.30
CA ASP A 96 -3.20 14.04 15.92
C ASP A 96 -4.71 14.17 15.68
N ARG A 97 -5.10 14.46 14.43
CA ARG A 97 -6.50 14.55 14.05
C ARG A 97 -6.84 13.67 12.85
N LEU A 98 -8.04 13.11 12.87
CA LEU A 98 -8.56 12.24 11.83
C LEU A 98 -9.92 12.74 11.35
N ALA A 99 -10.18 12.65 10.05
CA ALA A 99 -11.52 12.70 9.46
C ALA A 99 -11.74 11.46 8.60
N VAL A 100 -12.98 10.96 8.60
CA VAL A 100 -13.43 9.89 7.71
C VAL A 100 -14.47 10.48 6.76
N VAL A 101 -14.26 10.31 5.46
CA VAL A 101 -15.18 10.74 4.42
C VAL A 101 -15.62 9.50 3.66
N ALA A 102 -16.86 9.08 3.92
CA ALA A 102 -17.44 7.96 3.21
C ALA A 102 -18.02 8.42 1.88
N PHE A 103 -17.78 7.68 0.80
CA PHE A 103 -18.27 8.05 -0.53
C PHE A 103 -18.66 6.82 -1.36
N ASN A 104 -19.48 7.07 -2.38
CA ASN A 104 -19.87 6.15 -3.44
C ASN A 104 -19.88 6.93 -4.77
N ASP A 105 -21.01 7.08 -5.45
CA ASP A 105 -21.18 8.01 -6.58
C ASP A 105 -21.17 9.49 -6.13
N GLN A 106 -21.26 9.73 -4.82
CA GLN A 106 -21.14 11.04 -4.17
C GLN A 106 -20.59 10.92 -2.74
N VAL A 107 -20.36 12.05 -2.07
CA VAL A 107 -19.98 12.05 -0.64
C VAL A 107 -21.21 11.77 0.22
N VAL A 108 -21.12 10.77 1.09
CA VAL A 108 -22.19 10.37 1.98
C VAL A 108 -22.05 11.08 3.32
N LYS A 109 -22.85 12.13 3.51
CA LYS A 109 -22.78 13.00 4.70
C LYS A 109 -22.99 12.26 6.03
N ASP A 110 -23.94 11.33 6.09
CA ASP A 110 -24.27 10.61 7.34
C ASP A 110 -23.10 9.77 7.87
N HIS A 111 -22.26 9.27 6.98
CA HIS A 111 -21.09 8.45 7.28
C HIS A 111 -19.77 9.25 7.25
N THR A 112 -19.85 10.56 7.09
CA THR A 112 -18.70 11.47 7.07
C THR A 112 -18.55 12.20 8.41
N THR A 113 -17.32 12.52 8.80
CA THR A 113 -16.98 13.33 9.98
C THR A 113 -16.25 14.60 9.60
N GLY A 114 -16.29 15.59 10.50
CA GLY A 114 -15.29 16.65 10.51
C GLY A 114 -13.95 16.15 11.02
N ILE A 115 -12.94 17.02 11.05
CA ILE A 115 -11.63 16.72 11.62
C ILE A 115 -11.76 16.67 13.15
N LEU A 116 -11.55 15.49 13.74
CA LEU A 116 -11.64 15.25 15.18
C LEU A 116 -10.25 14.98 15.75
N GLU A 117 -9.97 15.50 16.94
CA GLU A 117 -8.79 15.13 17.72
C GLU A 117 -8.90 13.67 18.17
N MET A 118 -7.78 12.94 18.10
CA MET A 118 -7.71 11.54 18.52
C MET A 118 -7.53 11.40 20.04
N SER A 119 -8.01 12.37 20.81
CA SER A 119 -8.05 12.34 22.27
C SER A 119 -9.45 12.02 22.80
N GLY A 120 -9.54 11.35 23.95
CA GLY A 120 -10.76 11.13 24.75
C GLY A 120 -12.06 10.98 23.94
N GLY A 121 -12.90 12.01 23.97
CA GLY A 121 -14.23 12.01 23.33
C GLY A 121 -14.19 11.99 21.79
N GLY A 122 -13.18 12.60 21.16
CA GLY A 122 -13.03 12.62 19.70
C GLY A 122 -12.72 11.24 19.14
N ARG A 123 -11.84 10.48 19.82
CA ARG A 123 -11.55 9.07 19.51
C ARG A 123 -12.81 8.21 19.60
N MET A 124 -13.56 8.29 20.71
CA MET A 124 -14.83 7.55 20.87
C MET A 124 -15.89 7.91 19.81
N ALA A 125 -15.98 9.18 19.40
CA ALA A 125 -16.90 9.61 18.36
C ALA A 125 -16.50 9.07 16.99
N MET A 126 -15.19 9.04 16.68
CA MET A 126 -14.68 8.46 15.45
C MET A 126 -14.90 6.94 15.39
N GLU A 127 -14.67 6.23 16.50
CA GLU A 127 -14.89 4.79 16.62
C GLU A 127 -16.35 4.44 16.29
N ARG A 128 -17.31 5.13 16.92
CA ARG A 128 -18.74 4.95 16.63
C ARG A 128 -19.07 5.22 15.16
N LYS A 129 -18.42 6.20 14.54
CA LYS A 129 -18.65 6.49 13.12
C LYS A 129 -18.13 5.36 12.23
N VAL A 130 -16.91 4.88 12.49
CA VAL A 130 -16.29 3.77 11.75
C VAL A 130 -17.14 2.51 11.89
N ASP A 131 -17.57 2.17 13.10
CA ASP A 131 -18.45 1.02 13.36
C ASP A 131 -19.78 1.12 12.58
N GLY A 132 -20.33 2.34 12.52
CA GLY A 132 -21.57 2.64 11.80
C GLY A 132 -21.44 2.80 10.28
N LEU A 133 -20.27 2.56 9.67
CA LEU A 133 -20.15 2.54 8.21
C LEU A 133 -20.93 1.36 7.64
N VAL A 134 -21.74 1.62 6.61
CA VAL A 134 -22.52 0.61 5.91
C VAL A 134 -22.32 0.79 4.41
N ALA A 135 -22.09 -0.33 3.71
CA ALA A 135 -22.02 -0.33 2.26
C ALA A 135 -23.39 0.02 1.66
N LYS A 136 -23.46 1.02 0.78
CA LYS A 136 -24.69 1.50 0.17
C LYS A 136 -24.46 2.26 -1.15
N GLY A 137 -25.55 2.43 -1.88
CA GLY A 137 -25.56 3.01 -3.23
C GLY A 137 -25.36 1.95 -4.29
N ASP A 138 -25.51 2.35 -5.55
CA ASP A 138 -25.34 1.47 -6.70
C ASP A 138 -23.85 1.18 -6.97
N ASP A 139 -23.56 0.47 -8.06
CA ASP A 139 -22.19 0.15 -8.53
C ASP A 139 -21.42 1.38 -9.05
N GLY A 140 -21.68 2.58 -8.52
CA GLY A 140 -21.05 3.84 -8.88
C GLY A 140 -19.98 4.25 -7.88
N THR A 141 -18.85 4.76 -8.40
CA THR A 141 -17.77 5.35 -7.60
C THR A 141 -17.38 6.67 -8.24
N ALA A 142 -17.18 7.71 -7.43
CA ALA A 142 -16.75 9.03 -7.88
C ALA A 142 -15.62 9.56 -6.99
N PHE A 143 -14.39 9.60 -7.51
CA PHE A 143 -13.22 10.04 -6.75
C PHE A 143 -13.15 11.56 -6.67
N LYS A 144 -13.54 12.27 -7.73
CA LYS A 144 -13.39 13.73 -7.80
C LYS A 144 -14.14 14.46 -6.66
N PRO A 145 -15.45 14.20 -6.40
CA PRO A 145 -16.17 14.91 -5.34
C PRO A 145 -15.62 14.61 -3.94
N SER A 146 -15.16 13.38 -3.68
CA SER A 146 -14.60 13.02 -2.39
C SER A 146 -13.24 13.68 -2.15
N LEU A 147 -12.38 13.74 -3.19
CA LEU A 147 -11.11 14.47 -3.15
C LEU A 147 -11.30 15.97 -2.91
N GLU A 148 -12.24 16.61 -3.63
CA GLU A 148 -12.57 18.03 -3.43
C GLU A 148 -13.04 18.30 -1.99
N TYR A 149 -13.86 17.40 -1.43
CA TYR A 149 -14.32 17.51 -0.05
C TYR A 149 -13.19 17.34 0.97
N ALA A 150 -12.30 16.36 0.79
CA ALA A 150 -11.14 16.17 1.67
C ALA A 150 -10.19 17.36 1.66
N VAL A 151 -9.90 17.90 0.48
CA VAL A 151 -9.09 19.13 0.33
C VAL A 151 -9.76 20.29 1.05
N LYS A 152 -11.08 20.44 0.91
CA LYS A 152 -11.84 21.47 1.62
C LYS A 152 -11.74 21.31 3.14
N LEU A 153 -11.88 20.10 3.69
CA LEU A 153 -11.72 19.87 5.14
C LEU A 153 -10.35 20.35 5.64
N LEU A 154 -9.27 20.03 4.91
CA LEU A 154 -7.92 20.46 5.26
C LEU A 154 -7.72 21.98 5.04
N ASP A 155 -8.36 22.57 4.03
CA ASP A 155 -8.34 24.00 3.73
C ASP A 155 -9.21 24.85 4.66
N ASP A 156 -10.16 24.26 5.37
CA ASP A 156 -11.00 24.95 6.36
C ASP A 156 -10.41 24.89 7.78
N ARG A 157 -9.34 24.10 8.01
CA ARG A 157 -8.62 24.06 9.30
C ARG A 157 -8.17 25.45 9.75
N ALA A 158 -8.47 25.83 10.99
CA ALA A 158 -7.92 27.04 11.60
C ALA A 158 -6.38 26.97 11.75
N ASP A 159 -5.87 25.79 12.14
CA ASP A 159 -4.44 25.53 12.21
C ASP A 159 -3.91 24.98 10.89
N LYS A 160 -3.10 25.78 10.20
CA LYS A 160 -2.40 25.43 8.95
C LYS A 160 -0.99 24.90 9.16
N LYS A 161 -0.53 24.77 10.41
CA LYS A 161 0.83 24.32 10.72
C LYS A 161 0.96 22.80 10.64
N ARG A 162 -0.10 22.06 11.00
CA ARG A 162 -0.16 20.60 10.90
C ARG A 162 -0.13 20.14 9.45
N VAL A 163 0.76 19.20 9.15
CA VAL A 163 0.85 18.60 7.82
C VAL A 163 -0.42 17.79 7.57
N GLY A 164 -1.04 18.00 6.42
CA GLY A 164 -2.25 17.30 6.00
C GLY A 164 -1.94 16.15 5.05
N PHE A 165 -2.53 14.97 5.29
CA PHE A 165 -2.42 13.80 4.42
C PHE A 165 -3.81 13.27 4.07
N ILE A 166 -3.95 12.75 2.85
CA ILE A 166 -5.18 12.10 2.41
C ILE A 166 -4.86 10.63 2.08
N VAL A 167 -5.69 9.71 2.58
CA VAL A 167 -5.68 8.30 2.17
C VAL A 167 -6.98 7.99 1.46
N LEU A 168 -6.92 7.53 0.21
CA LEU A 168 -8.08 7.14 -0.59
C LEU A 168 -8.12 5.62 -0.75
N ILE A 169 -9.19 4.99 -0.29
CA ILE A 169 -9.34 3.53 -0.28
C ILE A 169 -10.56 3.17 -1.13
N SER A 170 -10.35 2.37 -2.17
CA SER A 170 -11.42 2.01 -3.12
C SER A 170 -11.21 0.65 -3.76
N ASP A 171 -12.29 -0.11 -3.91
CA ASP A 171 -12.40 -1.33 -4.72
C ASP A 171 -13.08 -1.11 -6.09
N GLY A 172 -13.50 0.14 -6.38
CA GLY A 172 -14.32 0.48 -7.55
C GLY A 172 -13.60 1.27 -8.65
N VAL A 173 -14.37 1.62 -9.69
CA VAL A 173 -13.93 2.36 -10.89
C VAL A 173 -14.69 3.68 -10.97
N ASP A 174 -13.98 4.79 -11.19
CA ASP A 174 -14.60 6.08 -11.42
C ASP A 174 -15.17 6.16 -12.83
N LYS A 175 -16.51 6.13 -12.93
CA LYS A 175 -17.22 6.16 -14.21
C LYS A 175 -17.36 7.57 -14.77
N GLN A 176 -17.13 8.60 -13.96
CA GLN A 176 -17.36 10.00 -14.33
C GLN A 176 -16.11 10.65 -14.90
N VAL A 177 -14.93 10.28 -14.38
CA VAL A 177 -13.65 10.90 -14.76
C VAL A 177 -12.68 9.85 -15.29
N LYS A 178 -12.16 10.09 -16.50
CA LYS A 178 -11.03 9.32 -17.03
C LYS A 178 -9.73 9.90 -16.47
N TRP A 179 -9.17 9.23 -15.47
CA TRP A 179 -7.97 9.68 -14.76
C TRP A 179 -6.69 9.34 -15.53
N SER A 180 -6.30 10.21 -16.46
CA SER A 180 -5.06 10.05 -17.23
C SER A 180 -4.50 11.37 -17.74
N ASP A 181 -3.22 11.39 -18.12
CA ASP A 181 -2.58 12.58 -18.70
C ASP A 181 -3.18 12.92 -20.09
N GLU A 182 -3.77 11.95 -20.79
CA GLU A 182 -4.45 12.16 -22.08
C GLU A 182 -5.84 12.81 -21.91
N SER A 183 -6.51 12.56 -20.78
CA SER A 183 -7.88 13.02 -20.54
C SER A 183 -7.94 14.29 -19.69
N ILE A 184 -6.96 14.49 -18.81
CA ILE A 184 -6.90 15.62 -17.88
C ILE A 184 -5.69 16.49 -18.24
N ALA A 185 -5.97 17.63 -18.87
CA ALA A 185 -4.95 18.56 -19.31
C ALA A 185 -4.08 19.09 -18.15
N PRO A 186 -2.82 19.51 -18.40
CA PRO A 186 -1.96 20.08 -17.36
C PRO A 186 -2.55 21.29 -16.62
N THR A 187 -3.42 22.04 -17.28
CA THR A 187 -4.13 23.22 -16.76
C THR A 187 -5.48 22.91 -16.10
N ASP A 188 -5.90 21.63 -16.07
CA ASP A 188 -7.17 21.24 -15.47
C ASP A 188 -7.19 21.56 -13.96
N PRO A 189 -8.24 22.24 -13.43
CA PRO A 189 -8.36 22.56 -12.02
C PRO A 189 -8.23 21.35 -11.08
N VAL A 190 -8.61 20.14 -11.52
CA VAL A 190 -8.49 18.93 -10.70
C VAL A 190 -7.04 18.64 -10.33
N ARG A 191 -6.08 18.95 -11.20
CA ARG A 191 -4.64 18.79 -10.89
C ARG A 191 -4.19 19.80 -9.84
N ALA A 192 -4.78 20.99 -9.80
CA ALA A 192 -4.49 21.96 -8.75
C ALA A 192 -5.05 21.49 -7.40
N VAL A 193 -6.24 20.87 -7.39
CA VAL A 193 -6.82 20.24 -6.19
C VAL A 193 -5.91 19.11 -5.69
N LEU A 194 -5.50 18.18 -6.56
CA LEU A 194 -4.64 17.05 -6.20
C LEU A 194 -3.28 17.46 -5.65
N ARG A 195 -2.70 18.56 -6.14
CA ARG A 195 -1.36 19.02 -5.72
C ARG A 195 -1.31 19.69 -4.34
N LYS A 196 -2.46 19.94 -3.69
CA LYS A 196 -2.49 20.63 -2.39
C LYS A 196 -2.02 19.77 -1.23
N TYR A 197 -2.35 18.48 -1.24
CA TYR A 197 -1.99 17.53 -0.18
C TYR A 197 -1.61 16.18 -0.80
N PRO A 198 -0.62 15.47 -0.25
CA PRO A 198 -0.31 14.11 -0.71
C PRO A 198 -1.52 13.19 -0.57
N VAL A 199 -1.91 12.53 -1.67
CA VAL A 199 -2.98 11.52 -1.68
C VAL A 199 -2.36 10.14 -1.85
N HIS A 200 -2.38 9.34 -0.80
CA HIS A 200 -1.99 7.94 -0.83
C HIS A 200 -3.21 7.08 -1.18
N THR A 201 -3.14 6.31 -2.25
CA THR A 201 -4.27 5.53 -2.75
C THR A 201 -4.07 4.03 -2.49
N LEU A 202 -5.10 3.37 -1.98
CA LEU A 202 -5.14 1.94 -1.71
C LEU A 202 -6.24 1.32 -2.59
N GLY A 203 -5.82 0.56 -3.60
CA GLY A 203 -6.72 -0.18 -4.48
C GLY A 203 -6.99 -1.56 -3.89
N LEU A 204 -8.25 -1.86 -3.60
CA LEU A 204 -8.66 -3.15 -3.04
C LEU A 204 -9.13 -4.10 -4.16
N CYS A 205 -8.81 -5.40 -4.04
CA CYS A 205 -9.13 -6.47 -4.99
C CYS A 205 -8.69 -6.26 -6.45
N HIS A 206 -9.07 -7.18 -7.33
CA HIS A 206 -8.68 -7.15 -8.74
C HIS A 206 -9.56 -6.23 -9.60
N ALA A 207 -10.70 -5.78 -9.08
CA ALA A 207 -11.71 -5.05 -9.87
C ALA A 207 -11.60 -3.52 -9.79
N HIS A 208 -10.74 -2.98 -8.93
CA HIS A 208 -10.53 -1.53 -8.84
C HIS A 208 -9.85 -0.98 -10.11
N ASP A 209 -9.86 0.34 -10.27
CA ASP A 209 -9.12 1.00 -11.35
C ASP A 209 -7.69 1.37 -10.89
N PRO A 210 -6.67 0.52 -11.15
CA PRO A 210 -5.30 0.82 -10.74
C PRO A 210 -4.71 2.01 -11.48
N LYS A 211 -5.13 2.26 -12.73
CA LYS A 211 -4.65 3.39 -13.53
C LYS A 211 -5.11 4.71 -12.91
N ALA A 212 -6.39 4.80 -12.53
CA ALA A 212 -6.95 6.00 -11.91
C ALA A 212 -6.33 6.29 -10.54
N LEU A 213 -6.25 5.28 -9.67
CA LEU A 213 -5.67 5.45 -8.34
C LEU A 213 -4.18 5.78 -8.40
N HIS A 214 -3.43 5.18 -9.32
CA HIS A 214 -2.03 5.54 -9.57
C HIS A 214 -1.89 6.98 -10.08
N TYR A 215 -2.74 7.41 -11.01
CA TYR A 215 -2.73 8.78 -11.51
C TYR A 215 -2.96 9.80 -10.39
N ILE A 216 -4.00 9.61 -9.57
CA ILE A 216 -4.32 10.46 -8.42
C ILE A 216 -3.13 10.57 -7.46
N ALA A 217 -2.52 9.43 -7.10
CA ALA A 217 -1.35 9.40 -6.24
C ALA A 217 -0.14 10.12 -6.87
N LYS A 218 0.12 9.87 -8.15
CA LYS A 218 1.24 10.49 -8.88
C LYS A 218 1.13 12.00 -8.93
N ILE A 219 -0.04 12.54 -9.29
CA ILE A 219 -0.23 14.00 -9.43
C ILE A 219 -0.17 14.71 -8.07
N SER A 220 -0.58 14.03 -7.00
CA SER A 220 -0.57 14.56 -5.64
C SER A 220 0.75 14.36 -4.88
N TYR A 221 1.76 13.69 -5.47
CA TYR A 221 3.00 13.29 -4.79
C TYR A 221 2.81 12.29 -3.63
N GLY A 222 1.72 11.52 -3.67
CA GLY A 222 1.49 10.37 -2.79
C GLY A 222 2.02 9.06 -3.39
N THR A 223 1.50 7.94 -2.91
CA THR A 223 1.80 6.60 -3.44
C THR A 223 0.54 5.80 -3.66
N TYR A 224 0.56 4.94 -4.67
CA TYR A 224 -0.50 3.98 -4.93
C TYR A 224 -0.04 2.59 -4.50
N SER A 225 -0.90 1.88 -3.77
CA SER A 225 -0.67 0.49 -3.37
C SER A 225 -1.84 -0.38 -3.80
N SER A 226 -1.54 -1.46 -4.51
CA SER A 226 -2.51 -2.49 -4.85
C SER A 226 -2.53 -3.54 -3.74
N ILE A 227 -3.70 -3.79 -3.18
CA ILE A 227 -3.92 -4.74 -2.10
C ILE A 227 -4.66 -5.94 -2.68
N ALA A 228 -3.94 -7.05 -2.81
CA ALA A 228 -4.49 -8.29 -3.37
C ALA A 228 -5.27 -9.07 -2.31
N ASP A 229 -4.70 -9.18 -1.11
CA ASP A 229 -5.33 -9.82 0.05
C ASP A 229 -5.82 -8.74 1.02
N TYR A 230 -7.10 -8.83 1.42
CA TYR A 230 -7.68 -7.91 2.37
C TYR A 230 -7.05 -7.97 3.77
N GLY A 231 -6.37 -9.07 4.11
CA GLY A 231 -5.51 -9.14 5.30
C GLY A 231 -4.35 -8.14 5.28
N GLU A 232 -3.94 -7.66 4.11
CA GLU A 232 -2.84 -6.70 3.96
C GLU A 232 -3.28 -5.24 4.14
N ILE A 233 -4.59 -4.94 4.30
CA ILE A 233 -5.09 -3.56 4.47
C ILE A 233 -4.48 -2.89 5.70
N MET A 234 -4.39 -3.62 6.82
CA MET A 234 -3.82 -3.08 8.05
C MET A 234 -2.33 -2.78 7.89
N GLU A 235 -1.58 -3.70 7.28
CA GLU A 235 -0.17 -3.46 6.93
C GLU A 235 -0.02 -2.25 6.02
N ALA A 236 -0.95 -2.07 5.07
CA ALA A 236 -0.91 -0.96 4.15
C ALA A 236 -1.07 0.40 4.81
N LEU A 237 -2.06 0.49 5.70
CA LEU A 237 -2.29 1.66 6.51
C LEU A 237 -1.13 1.91 7.49
N ALA A 238 -0.53 0.85 8.04
CA ALA A 238 0.65 0.96 8.90
C ALA A 238 1.85 1.60 8.17
N VAL A 239 2.15 1.19 6.93
CA VAL A 239 3.24 1.79 6.14
C VAL A 239 2.96 3.28 5.89
N CYS A 240 1.74 3.64 5.50
CA CYS A 240 1.35 5.03 5.25
C CYS A 240 1.46 5.88 6.52
N LEU A 241 0.84 5.43 7.60
CA LEU A 241 0.79 6.16 8.86
C LEU A 241 2.18 6.36 9.48
N ALA A 242 3.05 5.36 9.43
CA ALA A 242 4.42 5.49 9.89
C ALA A 242 5.21 6.55 9.10
N GLY A 243 4.98 6.64 7.79
CA GLY A 243 5.51 7.73 6.96
C GLY A 243 5.01 9.09 7.43
N PHE A 244 3.69 9.24 7.59
CA PHE A 244 3.06 10.51 7.98
C PHE A 244 3.59 11.03 9.32
N LYS A 245 3.67 10.15 10.34
CA LYS A 245 4.18 10.47 11.67
C LYS A 245 5.68 10.79 11.71
N THR A 246 6.39 10.50 10.62
CA THR A 246 7.82 10.78 10.47
C THR A 246 8.12 11.83 9.41
N ALA A 247 7.14 12.64 9.02
CA ALA A 247 7.37 13.79 8.15
C ALA A 247 8.36 14.79 8.77
N VAL A 248 9.42 15.09 8.03
CA VAL A 248 10.53 15.96 8.46
C VAL A 248 10.65 17.23 7.64
N ALA A 249 10.13 17.19 6.41
CA ALA A 249 10.19 18.30 5.49
C ALA A 249 8.95 18.32 4.61
N VAL A 250 8.45 19.52 4.33
CA VAL A 250 7.40 19.77 3.33
C VAL A 250 7.88 20.78 2.30
N ASP A 251 7.26 20.76 1.12
CA ASP A 251 7.65 21.58 -0.03
C ASP A 251 9.13 21.44 -0.43
N ALA A 252 9.74 20.27 -0.21
CA ALA A 252 11.13 20.03 -0.56
C ALA A 252 11.32 20.18 -2.08
N CYS A 253 12.25 21.05 -2.46
CA CYS A 253 12.58 21.37 -3.84
C CYS A 253 14.09 21.31 -4.02
N VAL A 254 14.55 20.72 -5.12
CA VAL A 254 15.97 20.52 -5.42
C VAL A 254 16.34 21.33 -6.65
N ASP A 255 17.19 22.33 -6.50
CA ASP A 255 17.71 23.12 -7.61
C ASP A 255 19.04 22.56 -8.09
N ILE A 256 19.10 22.12 -9.35
CA ILE A 256 20.28 21.51 -9.95
C ILE A 256 20.85 22.46 -11.02
N ARG A 257 22.12 22.84 -10.86
CA ARG A 257 22.79 23.84 -11.72
C ARG A 257 24.22 23.42 -12.03
N SER A 258 24.76 23.93 -13.13
CA SER A 258 26.17 23.82 -13.50
C SER A 258 26.63 25.08 -14.21
N SER A 259 27.87 25.50 -13.97
CA SER A 259 28.49 26.61 -14.70
C SER A 259 29.46 26.15 -15.79
N SER A 260 29.88 24.88 -15.77
CA SER A 260 30.88 24.34 -16.73
C SER A 260 30.40 23.15 -17.54
N LEU A 261 29.30 22.51 -17.14
CA LEU A 261 28.69 21.37 -17.84
C LEU A 261 27.34 21.80 -18.39
N GLN A 262 26.99 21.31 -19.58
CA GLN A 262 25.67 21.51 -20.13
C GLN A 262 24.76 20.39 -19.62
N ILE A 263 23.80 20.71 -18.75
CA ILE A 263 22.78 19.75 -18.32
C ILE A 263 21.84 19.49 -19.51
N THR A 264 21.77 18.25 -19.96
CA THR A 264 20.96 17.85 -21.12
C THR A 264 19.63 17.25 -20.72
N ARG A 265 19.56 16.55 -19.57
CA ARG A 265 18.36 15.89 -19.07
C ARG A 265 18.47 15.65 -17.56
N ILE A 266 17.35 15.73 -16.85
CA ILE A 266 17.23 15.32 -15.45
C ILE A 266 16.15 14.23 -15.36
N ASP A 267 16.53 13.04 -14.95
CA ASP A 267 15.61 11.96 -14.61
C ASP A 267 15.15 12.12 -13.16
N ALA A 268 14.00 12.75 -13.00
CA ALA A 268 13.41 13.06 -11.69
C ALA A 268 12.44 11.97 -11.19
N GLY A 269 12.34 10.83 -11.88
CA GLY A 269 11.35 9.79 -11.56
C GLY A 269 9.92 10.33 -11.66
N GLY A 270 9.14 10.16 -10.59
CA GLY A 270 7.76 10.63 -10.49
C GLY A 270 7.60 12.11 -10.13
N HIS A 271 8.71 12.81 -9.87
CA HIS A 271 8.70 14.20 -9.40
C HIS A 271 8.57 15.21 -10.56
N THR A 272 7.97 16.37 -10.27
CA THR A 272 7.70 17.39 -11.29
C THR A 272 8.88 18.37 -11.41
N LEU A 273 9.28 18.65 -12.65
CA LEU A 273 10.25 19.69 -12.97
C LEU A 273 9.59 21.09 -12.93
N ARG A 274 10.19 22.01 -12.17
CA ARG A 274 9.83 23.43 -12.07
C ARG A 274 10.62 24.22 -13.12
N GLY A 275 10.05 24.32 -14.31
CA GLY A 275 10.55 25.17 -15.38
C GLY A 275 11.86 24.71 -16.04
N PRO A 276 12.39 25.51 -16.99
CA PRO A 276 13.58 25.14 -17.78
C PRO A 276 14.89 25.10 -16.97
N SER A 277 14.93 25.76 -15.82
CA SER A 277 16.13 25.98 -15.00
C SER A 277 16.41 24.91 -13.93
N GLY A 278 15.71 23.76 -13.98
CA GLY A 278 16.18 22.53 -13.30
C GLY A 278 15.78 22.32 -11.83
N GLY A 279 14.75 23.01 -11.33
CA GLY A 279 14.19 22.73 -10.00
C GLY A 279 13.33 21.46 -10.01
N VAL A 280 13.51 20.54 -9.07
CA VAL A 280 12.71 19.30 -8.93
C VAL A 280 11.87 19.41 -7.66
N LEU A 281 10.53 19.42 -7.78
CA LEU A 281 9.63 19.41 -6.63
C LEU A 281 9.45 17.97 -6.11
N ILE A 282 10.06 17.69 -4.96
CA ILE A 282 9.96 16.41 -4.24
C ILE A 282 8.72 16.36 -3.36
N GLY A 283 8.39 17.47 -2.68
CA GLY A 283 7.23 17.57 -1.79
C GLY A 283 7.57 17.19 -0.35
N THR A 284 6.74 16.34 0.27
CA THR A 284 6.97 15.88 1.64
C THR A 284 8.06 14.80 1.68
N LEU A 285 8.95 14.84 2.66
CA LEU A 285 9.92 13.78 2.96
C LEU A 285 9.66 13.19 4.35
N TYR A 286 9.77 11.87 4.45
CA TYR A 286 9.69 11.12 5.71
C TYR A 286 11.10 10.75 6.19
N ALA A 287 11.26 10.59 7.51
CA ALA A 287 12.54 10.26 8.11
C ALA A 287 13.09 8.93 7.54
N GLY A 288 14.36 8.96 7.13
CA GLY A 288 15.04 7.83 6.48
C GLY A 288 14.78 7.68 4.98
N GLU A 289 13.95 8.53 4.37
CA GLU A 289 13.78 8.52 2.91
C GLU A 289 15.00 9.06 2.17
N VAL A 290 15.28 8.47 1.00
CA VAL A 290 16.33 8.90 0.08
C VAL A 290 15.73 9.05 -1.31
N LYS A 291 16.06 10.15 -2.00
CA LYS A 291 15.68 10.40 -3.40
C LYS A 291 16.94 10.58 -4.24
N ASP A 292 17.16 9.69 -5.20
CA ASP A 292 18.27 9.78 -6.15
C ASP A 292 17.76 10.31 -7.50
N LEU A 293 18.30 11.43 -7.97
CA LEU A 293 17.99 12.05 -9.25
C LEU A 293 19.19 11.87 -10.19
N VAL A 294 18.97 11.40 -11.42
CA VAL A 294 20.05 11.24 -12.40
C VAL A 294 20.12 12.47 -13.29
N VAL A 295 21.29 13.11 -13.34
CA VAL A 295 21.55 14.30 -14.15
C VAL A 295 22.46 13.89 -15.30
N HIS A 296 21.95 13.97 -16.52
CA HIS A 296 22.74 13.80 -17.73
C HIS A 296 23.33 15.13 -18.14
N PHE A 297 24.62 15.12 -18.48
CA PHE A 297 25.32 16.31 -18.91
C PHE A 297 26.24 16.02 -20.10
N SER A 298 26.55 17.07 -20.85
CA SER A 298 27.60 17.08 -21.86
C SER A 298 28.67 18.10 -21.51
N TYR A 299 29.89 17.81 -21.92
CA TYR A 299 31.04 18.68 -21.77
C TYR A 299 31.86 18.70 -23.06
N ARG A 300 32.11 19.90 -23.60
CA ARG A 300 33.03 20.07 -24.73
C ARG A 300 34.42 20.36 -24.19
N THR A 301 35.37 19.47 -24.44
CA THR A 301 36.77 19.66 -24.02
C THR A 301 37.39 20.82 -24.79
N GLY A 302 38.27 21.58 -24.13
CA GLY A 302 39.07 22.60 -24.81
C GLY A 302 40.32 22.00 -25.45
N SER A 303 40.96 22.76 -26.34
CA SER A 303 42.34 22.48 -26.75
C SER A 303 43.30 22.92 -25.65
N TRP A 304 44.05 21.98 -25.07
CA TRP A 304 44.96 22.25 -23.97
C TRP A 304 46.36 21.69 -24.24
N PRO A 305 47.42 22.30 -23.66
CA PRO A 305 48.77 21.73 -23.72
C PRO A 305 48.83 20.33 -23.10
N ARG A 306 49.80 19.52 -23.53
CA ARG A 306 50.10 18.22 -22.92
C ARG A 306 50.37 18.38 -21.42
N GLY A 307 49.72 17.56 -20.59
CA GLY A 307 49.87 17.61 -19.12
C GLY A 307 49.09 18.73 -18.45
N TYR A 308 48.22 19.45 -19.19
CA TYR A 308 47.33 20.45 -18.60
C TYR A 308 46.35 19.81 -17.60
N TYR A 309 46.17 20.47 -16.47
CA TYR A 309 45.26 20.06 -15.42
C TYR A 309 44.36 21.24 -15.04
N THR A 310 43.05 20.99 -14.94
CA THR A 310 42.07 21.96 -14.44
C THR A 310 40.99 21.25 -13.64
N THR A 311 40.23 22.01 -12.86
CA THR A 311 39.06 21.51 -12.13
C THR A 311 37.83 22.28 -12.56
N LEU A 312 36.86 21.58 -13.13
CA LEU A 312 35.59 22.17 -13.54
C LEU A 312 34.63 22.24 -12.36
N ASN A 313 33.82 23.31 -12.32
CA ASN A 313 32.70 23.44 -11.40
C ASN A 313 31.52 22.58 -11.89
N GLY A 314 31.62 21.27 -11.63
CA GLY A 314 30.77 20.20 -12.17
C GLY A 314 29.26 20.41 -11.93
N ILE A 315 28.66 19.68 -10.99
CA ILE A 315 27.22 19.79 -10.69
C ILE A 315 27.05 20.37 -9.29
N THR A 316 26.20 21.37 -9.16
CA THR A 316 25.79 21.95 -7.88
C THR A 316 24.30 21.68 -7.67
N ALA A 317 23.95 21.11 -6.53
CA ALA A 317 22.58 20.87 -6.11
C ALA A 317 22.29 21.56 -4.77
N GLY A 318 21.18 22.28 -4.70
CA GLY A 318 20.66 22.85 -3.46
C GLY A 318 19.29 22.28 -3.14
N VAL A 319 19.02 21.93 -1.89
CA VAL A 319 17.68 21.53 -1.44
C VAL A 319 17.11 22.63 -0.55
N THR A 320 15.90 23.08 -0.87
CA THR A 320 15.12 24.03 -0.06
C THR A 320 13.86 23.35 0.44
N TYR A 321 13.55 23.47 1.73
CA TYR A 321 12.35 22.87 2.31
C TYR A 321 11.86 23.66 3.52
N LYS A 322 10.59 23.43 3.89
CA LYS A 322 10.03 23.90 5.16
C LYS A 322 10.15 22.77 6.18
N ASP A 323 10.79 23.08 7.31
CA ASP A 323 10.95 22.14 8.42
C ASP A 323 9.60 21.80 9.05
N VAL A 324 9.47 20.57 9.54
CA VAL A 324 8.29 20.11 10.29
C VAL A 324 8.68 19.99 11.76
N PRO A 325 8.56 21.06 12.57
CA PRO A 325 8.97 21.02 13.97
C PRO A 325 8.00 20.13 14.76
N GLY A 326 8.53 19.17 15.53
CA GLY A 326 7.72 18.33 16.42
C GLY A 326 7.29 19.02 17.72
N GLY A 327 6.89 20.29 17.65
CA GLY A 327 6.43 21.10 18.77
C GLY A 327 5.76 22.40 18.31
N THR A 328 5.35 23.27 19.25
CA THR A 328 4.61 24.53 18.99
C THR A 328 5.35 25.58 18.14
N GLY A 329 6.58 25.26 17.72
CA GLY A 329 7.36 26.05 16.77
C GLY A 329 6.68 26.15 15.40
N ARG A 330 6.87 27.30 14.74
CA ARG A 330 6.27 27.58 13.44
C ARG A 330 7.08 26.87 12.34
N PRO A 331 6.49 26.08 11.43
CA PRO A 331 7.16 25.73 10.17
C PRO A 331 7.33 27.03 9.38
N SER A 332 8.49 27.66 9.46
CA SER A 332 8.65 29.02 8.91
C SER A 332 10.03 29.37 8.41
N THR A 333 11.04 28.58 8.74
CA THR A 333 12.37 28.79 8.20
C THR A 333 12.52 27.90 6.98
N SER A 334 12.63 28.51 5.79
CA SER A 334 13.15 27.81 4.61
C SER A 334 14.57 27.37 4.94
N ILE A 335 14.77 26.07 5.13
CA ILE A 335 16.10 25.51 5.35
C ILE A 335 16.69 25.21 3.99
N THR A 336 17.94 25.60 3.81
CA THR A 336 18.70 25.31 2.59
C THR A 336 19.95 24.54 2.94
N ASP A 337 20.18 23.45 2.23
CA ASP A 337 21.45 22.74 2.19
C ASP A 337 21.95 22.73 0.74
N THR A 338 23.26 22.72 0.52
CA THR A 338 23.84 22.80 -0.82
C THR A 338 25.12 21.99 -0.90
N CYS A 339 25.26 21.25 -1.99
CA CYS A 339 26.44 20.45 -2.30
C CYS A 339 26.87 20.69 -3.74
N SER A 340 28.18 20.76 -3.95
CA SER A 340 28.81 20.89 -5.26
C SER A 340 29.82 19.77 -5.45
N ALA A 341 29.75 19.10 -6.59
CA ALA A 341 30.77 18.17 -7.05
C ALA A 341 31.58 18.85 -8.17
N SER A 342 32.90 18.89 -7.98
CA SER A 342 33.84 19.33 -9.01
C SER A 342 34.26 18.15 -9.89
N LEU A 343 34.66 18.44 -11.13
CA LEU A 343 35.18 17.44 -12.06
C LEU A 343 36.61 17.81 -12.46
N PRO A 344 37.63 17.19 -11.85
CA PRO A 344 39.02 17.30 -12.30
C PRO A 344 39.16 16.80 -13.74
N VAL A 345 39.94 17.52 -14.55
CA VAL A 345 40.25 17.20 -15.94
C VAL A 345 41.75 17.20 -16.13
N HIS A 346 42.27 16.15 -16.74
CA HIS A 346 43.70 16.01 -17.03
C HIS A 346 43.92 15.66 -18.50
N ALA A 347 44.65 16.53 -19.21
CA ALA A 347 45.03 16.35 -20.60
C ALA A 347 46.22 15.39 -20.71
N ALA A 348 45.96 14.17 -21.19
CA ALA A 348 46.94 13.11 -21.35
C ALA A 348 47.18 12.78 -22.83
N ASP A 349 48.33 12.18 -23.12
CA ASP A 349 48.61 11.57 -24.42
C ASP A 349 48.05 10.14 -24.43
N SER A 350 46.73 10.02 -24.49
CA SER A 350 46.08 8.72 -24.66
C SER A 350 45.85 8.46 -26.15
N GLN A 351 46.46 7.39 -26.67
CA GLN A 351 46.22 6.95 -28.06
C GLN A 351 44.75 6.55 -28.28
N THR A 352 44.01 6.29 -27.20
CA THR A 352 42.58 5.98 -27.19
C THR A 352 41.77 7.10 -26.53
N PRO A 353 40.64 7.54 -27.12
CA PRO A 353 39.76 8.51 -26.49
C PRO A 353 39.10 7.91 -25.23
N PRO A 354 38.68 8.74 -24.26
CA PRO A 354 37.92 8.27 -23.10
C PRO A 354 36.59 7.62 -23.54
N ALA A 355 36.11 6.67 -22.75
CA ALA A 355 34.79 6.07 -22.95
C ALA A 355 33.72 7.16 -23.00
N ASN A 356 32.86 7.12 -24.03
CA ASN A 356 31.79 8.08 -24.24
C ASN A 356 30.51 7.35 -24.65
N PRO A 357 29.43 7.39 -23.84
CA PRO A 357 29.31 8.09 -22.56
C PRO A 357 30.31 7.63 -21.49
N CYS A 358 30.65 8.53 -20.56
CA CYS A 358 31.49 8.25 -19.40
C CYS A 358 30.83 7.17 -18.54
N PRO A 359 31.60 6.24 -17.93
CA PRO A 359 31.05 5.22 -17.05
C PRO A 359 30.22 5.86 -15.92
N PRO A 360 28.96 5.47 -15.72
CA PRO A 360 28.09 6.07 -14.71
C PRO A 360 28.56 5.74 -13.28
N HIS A 361 28.17 6.58 -12.32
CA HIS A 361 28.31 6.22 -10.90
C HIS A 361 27.38 5.02 -10.60
N PRO A 362 27.74 4.05 -9.72
CA PRO A 362 26.92 2.86 -9.48
C PRO A 362 25.46 3.17 -9.10
N VAL A 363 25.24 4.19 -8.26
CA VAL A 363 23.88 4.66 -7.92
C VAL A 363 23.15 5.23 -9.14
N ALA A 364 23.84 5.98 -10.01
CA ALA A 364 23.24 6.50 -11.24
C ALA A 364 22.86 5.34 -12.18
N LEU A 365 23.74 4.35 -12.36
CA LEU A 365 23.49 3.16 -13.16
C LEU A 365 22.27 2.37 -12.64
N GLN A 366 22.16 2.19 -11.32
CA GLN A 366 21.02 1.55 -10.69
C GLN A 366 19.69 2.26 -11.00
N GLN A 367 19.67 3.60 -10.91
CA GLN A 367 18.46 4.38 -11.21
C GLN A 367 18.16 4.43 -12.71
N MET A 368 19.18 4.46 -13.57
CA MET A 368 19.00 4.34 -15.03
C MET A 368 18.35 3.01 -15.41
N VAL A 369 18.83 1.90 -14.84
CA VAL A 369 18.22 0.57 -15.06
C VAL A 369 16.77 0.57 -14.61
N ARG A 370 16.48 1.07 -13.39
CA ARG A 370 15.10 1.16 -12.88
C ARG A 370 14.18 2.01 -13.75
N SER A 371 14.67 3.15 -14.24
CA SER A 371 13.91 4.00 -15.16
C SER A 371 13.55 3.24 -16.43
N LYS A 372 14.50 2.51 -17.01
CA LYS A 372 14.25 1.68 -18.21
C LYS A 372 13.26 0.54 -17.95
N VAL A 373 13.31 -0.11 -16.78
CA VAL A 373 12.31 -1.11 -16.40
C VAL A 373 10.93 -0.47 -16.23
N ALA A 374 10.86 0.72 -15.61
CA ALA A 374 9.60 1.46 -15.50
C ALA A 374 9.02 1.84 -16.87
N ASP A 375 9.86 2.22 -17.84
CA ASP A 375 9.45 2.50 -19.23
C ASP A 375 8.91 1.23 -19.91
N LEU A 376 9.58 0.08 -19.72
CA LEU A 376 9.12 -1.22 -20.22
C LEU A 376 7.73 -1.58 -19.67
N LEU A 377 7.55 -1.50 -18.35
CA LEU A 377 6.28 -1.79 -17.68
C LEU A 377 5.18 -0.83 -18.14
N THR A 378 5.48 0.45 -18.27
CA THR A 378 4.55 1.45 -18.80
C THR A 378 4.13 1.12 -20.24
N GLY A 379 5.07 0.66 -21.08
CA GLY A 379 4.79 0.20 -22.44
C GLY A 379 3.85 -1.01 -22.47
N VAL A 380 4.07 -1.99 -21.60
CA VAL A 380 3.17 -3.17 -21.44
C VAL A 380 1.77 -2.75 -21.01
N LEU A 381 1.65 -1.85 -20.04
CA LEU A 381 0.36 -1.36 -19.57
C LEU A 381 -0.43 -0.63 -20.67
N LYS A 382 0.24 0.15 -21.51
CA LYS A 382 -0.38 0.81 -22.67
C LYS A 382 -0.89 -0.18 -23.70
N GLU A 383 -0.09 -1.19 -24.05
CA GLU A 383 -0.53 -2.26 -24.97
C GLU A 383 -1.72 -3.03 -24.41
N PHE A 384 -1.68 -3.37 -23.13
CA PHE A 384 -2.79 -4.05 -22.47
C PHE A 384 -4.07 -3.22 -22.49
N GLN A 385 -3.96 -1.90 -22.28
CA GLN A 385 -5.11 -1.00 -22.38
C GLN A 385 -5.71 -0.99 -23.80
N VAL A 386 -4.88 -0.90 -24.83
CA VAL A 386 -5.33 -0.95 -26.24
C VAL A 386 -6.06 -2.27 -26.52
N LEU A 387 -5.50 -3.40 -26.09
CA LEU A 387 -6.15 -4.71 -26.25
C LEU A 387 -7.51 -4.79 -25.54
N LYS A 388 -7.62 -4.20 -24.35
CA LYS A 388 -8.89 -4.14 -23.60
C LYS A 388 -9.94 -3.28 -24.32
N GLU A 389 -9.52 -2.17 -24.93
CA GLU A 389 -10.39 -1.29 -25.72
C GLU A 389 -10.86 -1.98 -27.01
N GLU A 390 -9.98 -2.72 -27.71
CA GLU A 390 -10.33 -3.51 -28.91
C GLU A 390 -11.28 -4.68 -28.58
N ALA A 391 -11.03 -5.40 -27.49
CA ALA A 391 -11.88 -6.50 -27.05
C ALA A 391 -13.25 -6.03 -26.52
N GLY A 392 -13.29 -4.89 -25.83
CA GLY A 392 -14.52 -4.27 -25.31
C GLY A 392 -15.46 -3.75 -26.39
N GLY A 393 -14.99 -3.59 -27.64
CA GLY A 393 -15.84 -3.30 -28.80
C GLY A 393 -16.79 -4.45 -29.20
N ALA A 394 -16.58 -5.67 -28.69
CA ALA A 394 -17.31 -6.86 -29.12
C ALA A 394 -18.38 -7.39 -28.14
N VAL A 395 -18.40 -6.99 -26.86
CA VAL A 395 -19.38 -7.53 -25.87
C VAL A 395 -19.74 -6.48 -24.81
N HIS A 396 -21.01 -6.07 -24.73
CA HIS A 396 -21.58 -5.39 -23.57
C HIS A 396 -21.77 -6.40 -22.43
N GLY A 397 -20.74 -6.62 -21.62
CA GLY A 397 -20.80 -7.55 -20.48
C GLY A 397 -19.83 -7.17 -19.36
N LYS A 398 -20.36 -7.10 -18.13
CA LYS A 398 -19.73 -6.78 -16.83
C LYS A 398 -18.19 -6.82 -16.81
N GLY A 399 -17.59 -5.67 -16.47
CA GLY A 399 -16.15 -5.45 -16.32
C GLY A 399 -15.50 -6.28 -15.22
N GLY A 400 -15.20 -7.53 -15.53
CA GLY A 400 -14.09 -8.28 -14.96
C GLY A 400 -13.01 -8.42 -16.04
N ASP A 401 -11.75 -8.26 -15.68
CA ASP A 401 -10.63 -8.45 -16.61
C ASP A 401 -10.64 -9.91 -17.11
N ASP A 402 -10.91 -10.09 -18.41
CA ASP A 402 -10.94 -11.38 -19.09
C ASP A 402 -9.65 -12.17 -18.78
N PRO A 403 -9.74 -13.37 -18.16
CA PRO A 403 -8.57 -14.21 -17.88
C PRO A 403 -7.69 -14.43 -19.10
N VAL A 404 -8.27 -14.44 -20.31
CA VAL A 404 -7.52 -14.54 -21.57
C VAL A 404 -6.69 -13.29 -21.81
N LEU A 405 -7.26 -12.10 -21.66
CA LEU A 405 -6.53 -10.83 -21.79
C LEU A 405 -5.39 -10.75 -20.77
N GLN A 406 -5.61 -11.19 -19.54
CA GLN A 406 -4.56 -11.19 -18.51
C GLN A 406 -3.44 -12.18 -18.82
N ALA A 407 -3.75 -13.36 -19.35
CA ALA A 407 -2.74 -14.32 -19.81
C ALA A 407 -1.92 -13.76 -21.00
N VAL A 408 -2.56 -13.00 -21.89
CA VAL A 408 -1.88 -12.28 -22.99
C VAL A 408 -0.94 -11.20 -22.43
N ALA A 409 -1.41 -10.42 -21.44
CA ALA A 409 -0.58 -9.41 -20.77
C ALA A 409 0.64 -10.03 -20.09
N ALA A 410 0.45 -11.14 -19.37
CA ALA A 410 1.52 -11.89 -18.73
C ALA A 410 2.56 -12.39 -19.75
N SER A 411 2.09 -12.94 -20.87
CA SER A 411 2.95 -13.43 -21.95
C SER A 411 3.73 -12.30 -22.62
N SER A 412 3.08 -11.15 -22.86
CA SER A 412 3.73 -9.95 -23.40
C SER A 412 4.82 -9.41 -22.46
N LEU A 413 4.50 -9.30 -21.16
CA LEU A 413 5.44 -8.88 -20.13
C LEU A 413 6.66 -9.81 -20.06
N GLN A 414 6.43 -11.12 -19.97
CA GLN A 414 7.49 -12.13 -19.92
C GLN A 414 8.40 -12.04 -21.16
N ARG A 415 7.83 -11.99 -22.36
CA ARG A 415 8.60 -11.90 -23.61
C ARG A 415 9.47 -10.62 -23.64
N LYS A 416 8.87 -9.47 -23.35
CA LYS A 416 9.58 -8.18 -23.34
C LYS A 416 10.66 -8.14 -22.27
N TRP A 417 10.42 -8.75 -21.11
CA TRP A 417 11.40 -8.85 -20.05
C TRP A 417 12.63 -9.66 -20.48
N GLU A 418 12.43 -10.81 -21.11
CA GLU A 418 13.54 -11.61 -21.65
C GLU A 418 14.30 -10.90 -22.78
N GLU A 419 13.60 -10.19 -23.65
CA GLU A 419 14.21 -9.33 -24.68
C GLU A 419 15.03 -8.20 -24.05
N PHE A 420 14.51 -7.54 -23.01
CA PHE A 420 15.19 -6.48 -22.27
C PHE A 420 16.49 -6.97 -21.63
N LYS A 421 16.46 -8.09 -20.90
CA LYS A 421 17.65 -8.68 -20.28
C LYS A 421 18.74 -9.02 -21.29
N LYS A 422 18.37 -9.42 -22.52
CA LYS A 422 19.29 -9.77 -23.60
C LYS A 422 19.83 -8.55 -24.36
N SER A 423 19.08 -7.46 -24.45
CA SER A 423 19.39 -6.32 -25.31
C SER A 423 19.92 -5.10 -24.58
N ASP A 424 19.52 -4.87 -23.32
CA ASP A 424 19.88 -3.65 -22.61
C ASP A 424 21.31 -3.70 -22.03
N GLU A 425 22.16 -2.80 -22.50
CA GLU A 425 23.55 -2.74 -22.05
C GLU A 425 23.68 -2.28 -20.59
N SER A 426 22.81 -1.40 -20.09
CA SER A 426 22.87 -0.97 -18.69
C SER A 426 22.53 -2.11 -17.73
N TRP A 427 21.58 -2.98 -18.10
CA TRP A 427 21.28 -4.21 -17.38
C TRP A 427 22.47 -5.16 -17.34
N LYS A 428 23.15 -5.38 -18.47
CA LYS A 428 24.33 -6.27 -18.55
C LYS A 428 25.54 -5.73 -17.79
N GLU A 429 25.72 -4.41 -17.79
CA GLU A 429 26.83 -3.74 -17.10
C GLU A 429 26.63 -3.66 -15.59
N ALA A 430 25.40 -3.65 -15.09
CA ALA A 430 25.13 -3.49 -13.66
C ALA A 430 25.78 -4.59 -12.78
N PRO A 431 25.67 -5.91 -13.07
CA PRO A 431 26.37 -6.94 -12.31
C PRO A 431 27.90 -6.82 -12.38
N ARG A 432 28.45 -6.32 -13.49
CA ARG A 432 29.89 -6.05 -13.65
C ARG A 432 30.37 -4.92 -12.74
N ASN A 433 29.45 -4.05 -12.33
CA ASN A 433 29.65 -2.96 -11.37
C ASN A 433 29.14 -3.31 -9.96
N PHE A 434 29.03 -4.61 -9.64
CA PHE A 434 28.60 -5.12 -8.33
C PHE A 434 27.19 -4.68 -7.88
N LEU A 435 26.32 -4.30 -8.82
CA LEU A 435 24.92 -3.98 -8.53
C LEU A 435 24.07 -5.26 -8.57
N ASP A 436 23.41 -5.57 -7.45
CA ASP A 436 22.41 -6.63 -7.39
C ASP A 436 21.08 -6.15 -7.99
N LEU A 437 20.73 -6.74 -9.14
CA LEU A 437 19.46 -6.52 -9.83
C LEU A 437 18.48 -7.70 -9.65
N GLY A 438 18.86 -8.75 -8.92
CA GLY A 438 18.03 -9.94 -8.73
C GLY A 438 16.69 -9.63 -8.06
N GLY A 439 16.62 -8.59 -7.23
CA GLY A 439 15.35 -8.11 -6.69
C GLY A 439 14.37 -7.63 -7.77
N VAL A 440 14.86 -6.95 -8.81
CA VAL A 440 14.02 -6.45 -9.90
C VAL A 440 13.54 -7.59 -10.79
N ASP A 441 14.42 -8.56 -11.08
CA ASP A 441 14.06 -9.75 -11.85
C ASP A 441 12.95 -10.55 -11.14
N ARG A 442 13.11 -10.79 -9.82
CA ARG A 442 12.08 -11.44 -9.01
C ARG A 442 10.77 -10.67 -8.97
N ASP A 443 10.81 -9.34 -8.87
CA ASP A 443 9.59 -8.53 -8.89
C ASP A 443 8.85 -8.68 -10.22
N VAL A 444 9.55 -8.62 -11.36
CA VAL A 444 8.94 -8.75 -12.69
C VAL A 444 8.37 -10.17 -12.88
N ASP A 445 9.09 -11.21 -12.46
CA ASP A 445 8.59 -12.59 -12.50
C ASP A 445 7.34 -12.77 -11.64
N SER A 446 7.31 -12.16 -10.45
CA SER A 446 6.12 -12.15 -9.60
C SER A 446 4.95 -11.39 -10.26
N MET A 447 5.19 -10.25 -10.93
CA MET A 447 4.13 -9.56 -11.70
C MET A 447 3.56 -10.46 -12.80
N VAL A 448 4.41 -11.20 -13.50
CA VAL A 448 3.96 -12.18 -14.50
C VAL A 448 3.09 -13.26 -13.84
N GLY A 449 3.50 -13.76 -12.67
CA GLY A 449 2.73 -14.73 -11.89
C GLY A 449 1.35 -14.20 -11.49
N VAL A 450 1.28 -12.98 -10.96
CA VAL A 450 0.04 -12.29 -10.58
C VAL A 450 -0.90 -12.13 -11.78
N LEU A 451 -0.37 -11.74 -12.95
CA LEU A 451 -1.15 -11.64 -14.18
C LEU A 451 -1.68 -13.00 -14.66
N LYS A 452 -0.87 -14.07 -14.58
CA LYS A 452 -1.31 -15.44 -14.90
C LYS A 452 -2.43 -15.94 -13.99
N GLN A 453 -2.47 -15.45 -12.75
CA GLN A 453 -3.52 -15.79 -11.77
C GLN A 453 -4.81 -14.98 -11.95
N GLY A 454 -4.88 -14.06 -12.92
CA GLY A 454 -6.09 -13.25 -13.11
C GLY A 454 -6.23 -12.09 -12.13
N SER A 455 -5.15 -11.72 -11.42
CA SER A 455 -5.20 -10.71 -10.35
C SER A 455 -5.06 -9.25 -10.81
N GLY A 456 -4.98 -9.03 -12.13
CA GLY A 456 -4.91 -7.71 -12.74
C GLY A 456 -3.54 -7.04 -12.68
N VAL A 457 -3.48 -5.80 -13.18
CA VAL A 457 -2.23 -5.02 -13.33
C VAL A 457 -1.89 -4.13 -12.12
N GLY A 458 -2.63 -4.24 -11.01
CA GLY A 458 -2.45 -3.38 -9.84
C GLY A 458 -1.05 -3.45 -9.24
N CYS A 459 -0.46 -4.65 -9.13
CA CYS A 459 0.91 -4.81 -8.62
C CYS A 459 1.96 -4.08 -9.49
N VAL A 460 1.76 -4.02 -10.81
CA VAL A 460 2.63 -3.31 -11.75
C VAL A 460 2.57 -1.80 -11.50
N TYR A 461 1.36 -1.23 -11.37
CA TYR A 461 1.17 0.19 -11.04
C TYR A 461 1.71 0.54 -9.65
N SER A 462 1.60 -0.37 -8.67
CA SER A 462 2.15 -0.16 -7.33
C SER A 462 3.68 -0.14 -7.36
N TRP A 463 4.31 -1.06 -8.09
CA TRP A 463 5.75 -1.05 -8.29
C TRP A 463 6.22 0.21 -9.01
N LEU A 464 5.50 0.65 -10.05
CA LEU A 464 5.78 1.91 -10.74
C LEU A 464 5.70 3.10 -9.78
N SER A 465 4.65 3.16 -8.94
CA SER A 465 4.49 4.22 -7.93
C SER A 465 5.67 4.25 -6.96
N SER A 466 6.03 3.09 -6.42
CA SER A 466 7.14 2.91 -5.47
C SER A 466 8.49 3.34 -6.08
N SER A 467 8.80 2.85 -7.28
CA SER A 467 10.04 3.14 -7.99
C SER A 467 10.15 4.60 -8.43
N GLN A 468 9.06 5.19 -8.94
CA GLN A 468 9.04 6.59 -9.40
C GLN A 468 9.15 7.57 -8.23
N MET A 469 8.48 7.30 -7.12
CA MET A 469 8.51 8.16 -5.93
C MET A 469 9.66 7.83 -4.97
N GLN A 470 10.41 6.75 -5.25
CA GLN A 470 11.45 6.18 -4.38
C GLN A 470 10.98 6.08 -2.93
N ARG A 471 9.78 5.54 -2.75
CA ARG A 471 9.03 5.54 -1.49
C ARG A 471 8.33 4.20 -1.33
N ALA A 472 8.21 3.72 -0.10
CA ALA A 472 7.51 2.47 0.16
C ALA A 472 6.04 2.56 -0.28
N THR A 473 5.60 1.55 -1.02
CA THR A 473 4.19 1.22 -1.15
C THR A 473 3.86 0.11 -0.16
N ALA A 474 2.59 0.01 0.17
CA ALA A 474 2.07 -1.07 0.97
C ALA A 474 1.99 -2.37 0.17
N ALA A 475 2.30 -3.49 0.83
CA ALA A 475 2.13 -4.89 0.42
C ALA A 475 1.71 -5.09 -1.05
N THR A 476 2.69 -5.29 -1.93
CA THR A 476 2.45 -5.52 -3.36
C THR A 476 2.27 -6.99 -3.73
N GLY A 477 2.38 -7.90 -2.75
CA GLY A 477 2.66 -9.32 -3.00
C GLY A 477 3.98 -9.58 -3.73
N LEU A 478 4.84 -8.56 -3.87
CA LEU A 478 6.13 -8.68 -4.59
C LEU A 478 7.31 -8.82 -3.60
N PRO A 479 8.34 -9.61 -3.96
CA PRO A 479 9.49 -9.87 -3.10
C PRO A 479 10.24 -8.62 -2.60
N ALA A 480 10.25 -7.52 -3.36
CA ALA A 480 10.91 -6.27 -2.97
C ALA A 480 9.98 -5.18 -2.40
N ALA A 481 8.76 -5.52 -1.96
CA ALA A 481 7.81 -4.57 -1.33
C ALA A 481 8.40 -3.79 -0.13
N GLY A 482 9.47 -4.29 0.47
CA GLY A 482 10.19 -3.68 1.59
C GLY A 482 11.29 -2.67 1.23
N ARG A 483 11.66 -2.49 -0.05
CA ARG A 483 12.92 -1.85 -0.44
C ARG A 483 13.09 -0.40 0.04
N PHE A 484 12.01 0.35 0.08
CA PHE A 484 11.99 1.75 0.53
C PHE A 484 11.38 1.90 1.94
N ARG A 485 11.12 0.80 2.66
CA ARG A 485 10.57 0.86 4.02
C ARG A 485 11.62 1.46 4.96
N THR A 486 11.22 2.49 5.67
CA THR A 486 12.04 3.09 6.73
C THR A 486 11.96 2.22 7.99
N PRO A 487 12.89 2.38 8.95
CA PRO A 487 12.80 1.66 10.23
C PRO A 487 11.48 1.87 10.97
N ALA A 488 10.92 3.08 10.90
CA ALA A 488 9.61 3.40 11.49
C ALA A 488 8.47 2.63 10.81
N MET A 489 8.48 2.53 9.47
CA MET A 489 7.51 1.72 8.74
C MET A 489 7.62 0.25 9.13
N ALA A 490 8.83 -0.31 9.19
CA ALA A 490 9.04 -1.70 9.59
C ALA A 490 8.57 -1.97 11.04
N ALA A 491 8.73 -1.01 11.96
CA ALA A 491 8.22 -1.12 13.32
C ALA A 491 6.69 -1.13 13.34
N MET A 492 6.02 -0.23 12.61
CA MET A 492 4.56 -0.15 12.60
C MET A 492 3.92 -1.35 11.89
N VAL A 493 4.56 -1.92 10.88
CA VAL A 493 4.11 -3.17 10.24
C VAL A 493 4.16 -4.34 11.21
N ARG A 494 5.24 -4.48 12.01
CA ARG A 494 5.30 -5.50 13.07
C ARG A 494 4.19 -5.34 14.09
N GLU A 495 3.86 -4.10 14.44
CA GLU A 495 2.75 -3.79 15.34
C GLU A 495 1.39 -4.16 14.73
N ALA A 496 1.18 -3.92 13.42
CA ALA A 496 -0.01 -4.38 12.71
C ALA A 496 -0.12 -5.91 12.73
N HIS A 497 0.97 -6.63 12.42
CA HIS A 497 1.00 -8.10 12.47
C HIS A 497 0.72 -8.63 13.89
N ARG A 498 1.26 -7.99 14.93
CA ARG A 498 1.00 -8.35 16.33
C ARG A 498 -0.49 -8.24 16.67
N GLN A 499 -1.12 -7.13 16.29
CA GLN A 499 -2.55 -6.93 16.56
C GLN A 499 -3.43 -7.92 15.80
N MET A 500 -3.12 -8.22 14.53
CA MET A 500 -3.85 -9.24 13.77
C MET A 500 -3.74 -10.63 14.42
N ALA A 501 -2.57 -10.98 14.96
CA ALA A 501 -2.38 -12.24 15.69
C ALA A 501 -3.17 -12.28 17.01
N GLU A 502 -3.22 -11.16 17.75
CA GLU A 502 -4.02 -11.05 18.99
C GLU A 502 -5.51 -11.17 18.71
N GLU A 503 -6.02 -10.48 17.69
CA GLU A 503 -7.43 -10.54 17.27
C GLU A 503 -7.83 -11.96 16.81
N ALA A 504 -6.96 -12.64 16.05
CA ALA A 504 -7.18 -14.04 15.66
C ALA A 504 -7.23 -14.98 16.87
N SER A 505 -6.34 -14.81 17.86
CA SER A 505 -6.34 -15.62 19.08
C SER A 505 -7.56 -15.38 19.97
N ALA A 506 -8.07 -14.15 20.01
CA ALA A 506 -9.27 -13.79 20.78
C ALA A 506 -10.55 -14.37 20.15
N GLN A 507 -10.63 -14.44 18.81
CA GLN A 507 -11.73 -15.09 18.11
C GLN A 507 -11.77 -16.61 18.36
N ASP A 508 -10.62 -17.27 18.40
CA ASP A 508 -10.52 -18.70 18.69
C ASP A 508 -10.96 -19.01 20.14
N ALA A 509 -10.49 -18.21 21.11
CA ALA A 509 -10.90 -18.31 22.51
C ALA A 509 -12.40 -18.02 22.72
N GLY A 510 -12.96 -17.01 22.04
CA GLY A 510 -14.38 -16.68 22.10
C GLY A 510 -15.27 -17.78 21.54
N THR A 511 -14.83 -18.43 20.45
CA THR A 511 -15.53 -19.58 19.85
C THR A 511 -15.55 -20.77 20.82
N SER A 512 -14.43 -21.06 21.48
CA SER A 512 -14.33 -22.11 22.50
C SER A 512 -15.28 -21.91 23.69
N VAL A 513 -15.42 -20.66 24.18
CA VAL A 513 -16.32 -20.32 25.29
C VAL A 513 -17.80 -20.46 24.91
N VAL A 514 -18.18 -20.06 23.68
CA VAL A 514 -19.55 -20.22 23.16
C VAL A 514 -19.92 -21.69 23.01
N VAL A 515 -18.98 -22.54 22.57
CA VAL A 515 -19.16 -24.00 22.48
C VAL A 515 -19.40 -24.61 23.85
N GLY A 516 -18.59 -24.24 24.86
CA GLY A 516 -18.78 -24.70 26.23
C GLY A 516 -20.15 -24.33 26.80
N LYS A 517 -20.63 -23.11 26.53
CA LYS A 517 -21.95 -22.65 27.01
C LYS A 517 -23.10 -23.43 26.37
N ARG A 518 -23.04 -23.69 25.06
CA ARG A 518 -24.07 -24.43 24.32
C ARG A 518 -24.16 -25.90 24.75
N ALA A 519 -23.01 -26.52 25.07
CA ALA A 519 -22.97 -27.88 25.62
C ALA A 519 -23.62 -27.95 27.02
N VAL A 520 -23.38 -26.96 27.88
CA VAL A 520 -23.99 -26.86 29.21
C VAL A 520 -25.51 -26.68 29.12
N GLU A 521 -26.01 -25.83 28.23
CA GLU A 521 -27.46 -25.63 28.01
C GLU A 521 -28.17 -26.91 27.54
N LEU A 522 -27.50 -27.71 26.71
CA LEU A 522 -28.04 -28.97 26.20
C LEU A 522 -28.11 -30.04 27.30
N LEU A 523 -27.08 -30.11 28.16
CA LEU A 523 -27.07 -30.99 29.33
C LEU A 523 -28.13 -30.60 30.36
N ASP A 524 -28.35 -29.30 30.60
CA ASP A 524 -29.41 -28.79 31.48
C ASP A 524 -30.81 -29.16 30.95
N GLY A 525 -31.02 -29.07 29.64
CA GLY A 525 -32.26 -29.50 28.99
C GLY A 525 -32.56 -31.00 29.14
N ILE A 526 -31.53 -31.84 29.09
CA ILE A 526 -31.65 -33.29 29.35
C ILE A 526 -31.98 -33.54 30.83
N ASN A 527 -31.31 -32.86 31.74
CA ASN A 527 -31.51 -33.02 33.18
C ASN A 527 -32.94 -32.67 33.61
N LYS A 528 -33.50 -31.56 33.10
CA LYS A 528 -34.91 -31.17 33.34
C LYS A 528 -35.91 -32.22 32.88
N ARG A 529 -35.67 -32.88 31.74
CA ARG A 529 -36.53 -33.97 31.26
C ARG A 529 -36.41 -35.21 32.13
N PHE A 530 -35.22 -35.49 32.65
CA PHE A 530 -35.02 -36.58 33.61
C PHE A 530 -35.81 -36.34 34.90
N GLU A 531 -35.78 -35.12 35.44
CA GLU A 531 -36.58 -34.75 36.61
C GLU A 531 -38.09 -34.94 36.38
N LEU A 532 -38.60 -34.60 35.19
CA LEU A 532 -40.00 -34.82 34.83
C LEU A 532 -40.37 -36.31 34.78
N TRP A 533 -39.49 -37.16 34.25
CA TRP A 533 -39.69 -38.61 34.27
C TRP A 533 -39.61 -39.18 35.69
N CYS A 534 -38.71 -38.68 36.53
CA CYS A 534 -38.64 -39.08 37.94
C CYS A 534 -39.91 -38.72 38.71
N LYS A 535 -40.48 -37.53 38.45
CA LYS A 535 -41.79 -37.14 39.02
C LYS A 535 -42.91 -38.05 38.54
N LEU A 536 -43.01 -38.30 37.23
CA LEU A 536 -44.00 -39.20 36.66
C LEU A 536 -43.89 -40.62 37.22
N ASP A 537 -42.68 -41.10 37.47
CA ASP A 537 -42.42 -42.41 38.07
C ASP A 537 -42.86 -42.42 39.56
N HIS A 538 -42.62 -41.33 40.30
CA HIS A 538 -43.02 -41.19 41.70
C HIS A 538 -44.53 -41.03 41.91
N ASP A 539 -45.22 -40.39 40.97
CA ASP A 539 -46.67 -40.16 41.00
C ASP A 539 -47.49 -41.43 40.65
N LEU A 540 -46.82 -42.53 40.28
CA LEU A 540 -47.47 -43.83 40.08
C LEU A 540 -47.79 -44.50 41.43
N PRO A 541 -49.01 -45.03 41.62
CA PRO A 541 -49.38 -45.69 42.86
C PRO A 541 -48.46 -46.89 43.15
N SER A 542 -47.96 -46.98 44.39
CA SER A 542 -47.17 -48.12 44.85
C SER A 542 -48.02 -49.39 44.83
N SER A 543 -47.55 -50.42 44.14
CA SER A 543 -48.20 -51.75 44.08
C SER A 543 -48.33 -52.31 45.49
N GLY A 544 -49.55 -52.24 46.03
CA GLY A 544 -49.82 -52.63 47.41
C GLY A 544 -51.30 -52.51 47.76
N GLN A 545 -52.17 -53.19 47.01
CA GLN A 545 -53.28 -54.03 47.53
C GLN A 545 -54.19 -54.48 46.37
N GLU A 546 -54.77 -55.67 46.58
CA GLU A 546 -55.30 -56.62 45.61
C GLU A 546 -56.42 -56.10 44.67
N GLU A 547 -56.50 -56.77 43.50
CA GLU A 547 -57.52 -56.67 42.43
C GLU A 547 -57.33 -55.68 41.27
N GLY A 548 -56.11 -55.22 40.97
CA GLY A 548 -55.80 -54.44 39.76
C GLY A 548 -54.46 -54.73 39.06
N ASP A 549 -53.87 -55.91 39.29
CA ASP A 549 -52.40 -56.09 39.27
C ASP A 549 -51.74 -56.47 37.92
N LEU A 550 -52.46 -56.49 36.81
CA LEU A 550 -51.84 -56.67 35.47
C LEU A 550 -51.61 -55.33 34.73
N ALA A 551 -52.37 -54.28 35.05
CA ALA A 551 -52.31 -53.01 34.34
C ALA A 551 -51.20 -52.08 34.89
N ALA A 552 -51.00 -52.04 36.21
CA ALA A 552 -50.03 -51.14 36.84
C ALA A 552 -48.56 -51.55 36.59
N GLY A 553 -48.25 -52.85 36.66
CA GLY A 553 -46.92 -53.38 36.34
C GLY A 553 -46.54 -53.18 34.87
N GLY A 554 -47.48 -53.44 33.94
CA GLY A 554 -47.30 -53.18 32.51
C GLY A 554 -47.07 -51.70 32.21
N MET A 555 -47.86 -50.81 32.83
CA MET A 555 -47.71 -49.37 32.67
C MET A 555 -46.36 -48.84 33.19
N ARG A 556 -45.84 -49.37 34.30
CA ARG A 556 -44.52 -48.97 34.83
C ARG A 556 -43.36 -49.49 33.99
N GLU A 557 -43.48 -50.69 33.41
CA GLU A 557 -42.52 -51.18 32.42
C GLU A 557 -42.55 -50.36 31.13
N ASP A 558 -43.73 -49.99 30.63
CA ASP A 558 -43.87 -49.15 29.44
C ASP A 558 -43.32 -47.75 29.65
N ILE A 559 -43.53 -47.17 30.85
CA ILE A 559 -42.93 -45.89 31.24
C ILE A 559 -41.40 -46.00 31.33
N ASN A 560 -40.86 -47.08 31.89
CA ASN A 560 -39.41 -47.30 31.93
C ASN A 560 -38.82 -47.53 30.53
N ARG A 561 -39.50 -48.28 29.65
CA ARG A 561 -39.11 -48.46 28.24
C ARG A 561 -39.16 -47.13 27.49
N ALA A 562 -40.22 -46.34 27.65
CA ALA A 562 -40.36 -45.02 27.05
C ALA A 562 -39.30 -44.05 27.55
N ARG A 563 -39.00 -44.05 28.86
CA ARG A 563 -37.93 -43.25 29.46
C ARG A 563 -36.56 -43.63 28.91
N GLN A 564 -36.24 -44.93 28.87
CA GLN A 564 -34.96 -45.40 28.34
C GLN A 564 -34.81 -45.08 26.85
N HIS A 565 -35.91 -45.19 26.09
CA HIS A 565 -35.94 -44.82 24.68
C HIS A 565 -35.76 -43.31 24.46
N HIS A 566 -36.41 -42.47 25.27
CA HIS A 566 -36.21 -41.02 25.22
C HIS A 566 -34.79 -40.60 25.63
N ILE A 567 -34.20 -41.23 26.65
CA ILE A 567 -32.80 -40.99 27.04
C ILE A 567 -31.86 -41.39 25.91
N TYR A 568 -32.09 -42.56 25.31
CA TYR A 568 -31.29 -43.04 24.19
C TYR A 568 -31.39 -42.11 22.98
N LEU A 569 -32.60 -41.67 22.60
CA LEU A 569 -32.80 -40.72 21.50
C LEU A 569 -32.21 -39.34 21.79
N ALA A 570 -32.32 -38.85 23.03
CA ALA A 570 -31.71 -37.57 23.42
C ALA A 570 -30.17 -37.65 23.39
N ALA A 571 -29.60 -38.75 23.89
CA ALA A 571 -28.16 -38.99 23.85
C ALA A 571 -27.67 -39.20 22.41
N ASP A 572 -28.38 -39.99 21.60
CA ASP A 572 -28.06 -40.20 20.18
C ASP A 572 -28.17 -38.90 19.38
N HIS A 573 -29.18 -38.06 19.63
CA HIS A 573 -29.31 -36.74 19.02
C HIS A 573 -28.17 -35.79 19.45
N ALA A 574 -27.82 -35.78 20.74
CA ALA A 574 -26.70 -35.00 21.25
C ALA A 574 -25.36 -35.49 20.67
N ILE A 575 -25.14 -36.79 20.59
CA ILE A 575 -23.95 -37.41 19.99
C ILE A 575 -23.89 -37.15 18.49
N LYS A 576 -25.01 -37.17 17.77
CA LYS A 576 -25.09 -36.81 16.35
C LYS A 576 -24.79 -35.34 16.11
N GLN A 577 -25.34 -34.44 16.94
CA GLN A 577 -25.00 -33.02 16.87
C GLN A 577 -23.52 -32.78 17.21
N TRP A 578 -22.99 -33.48 18.22
CA TRP A 578 -21.57 -33.37 18.59
C TRP A 578 -20.66 -33.97 17.51
N ARG A 579 -20.98 -35.12 16.93
CA ARG A 579 -20.20 -35.73 15.83
C ARG A 579 -20.26 -34.89 14.55
N SER A 580 -21.43 -34.40 14.15
CA SER A 580 -21.56 -33.46 13.03
C SER A 580 -20.76 -32.18 13.25
N PHE A 581 -20.61 -31.75 14.52
CA PHE A 581 -19.82 -30.59 14.91
C PHE A 581 -18.31 -30.90 14.99
N LEU A 582 -17.89 -32.06 15.48
CA LEU A 582 -16.48 -32.50 15.47
C LEU A 582 -15.98 -32.80 14.05
N GLU A 583 -16.82 -33.38 13.19
CA GLU A 583 -16.52 -33.56 11.77
C GLU A 583 -16.45 -32.20 11.04
N SER A 584 -17.11 -31.17 11.55
CA SER A 584 -16.93 -29.78 11.10
C SER A 584 -15.63 -29.17 11.62
N MET A 585 -15.20 -29.48 12.85
CA MET A 585 -13.92 -29.03 13.42
C MET A 585 -12.68 -29.76 12.86
N GLU A 586 -12.72 -31.08 12.64
CA GLU A 586 -11.60 -31.83 12.04
C GLU A 586 -11.36 -31.42 10.59
N LYS A 587 -12.40 -31.01 9.85
CA LYS A 587 -12.26 -30.38 8.53
C LYS A 587 -11.59 -29.00 8.58
N THR A 588 -11.58 -28.33 9.73
CA THR A 588 -10.85 -27.06 9.93
C THR A 588 -9.40 -27.23 10.40
N HIS A 589 -8.96 -28.42 10.80
CA HIS A 589 -7.58 -28.67 11.29
C HIS A 589 -6.83 -29.76 10.50
N GLY A 590 -7.46 -30.43 9.54
CA GLY A 590 -6.90 -31.54 8.78
C GLY A 590 -6.45 -31.21 7.35
N HIS A 591 -5.69 -30.14 7.10
CA HIS A 591 -4.88 -30.02 5.89
C HIS A 591 -3.51 -29.36 6.17
N GLY A 592 -2.73 -30.06 7.00
CA GLY A 592 -1.28 -29.97 7.03
C GLY A 592 -0.68 -31.26 6.45
N THR A 593 0.08 -31.10 5.36
CA THR A 593 1.15 -31.97 4.82
C THR A 593 1.17 -33.46 5.19
N ASP A 594 0.96 -34.32 4.18
CA ASP A 594 1.88 -35.44 3.91
C ASP A 594 1.63 -36.05 2.51
N LYS A 595 2.35 -35.54 1.51
CA LYS A 595 3.19 -36.29 0.53
C LYS A 595 3.68 -35.39 -0.60
#